data_AF-A0A7V6WIH4-F1
#
_entry.id   AF-A0A7V6WIH4-F1
#
_cell.length_a   1.000
_cell.length_b   1.000
_cell.length_c   1.000
_cell.angle_alpha   90.00
_cell.angle_beta   90.00
_cell.angle_gamma   90.00
#
_symmetry.space_group_name_H-M   'P 1'
#
loop_
_entity.id
_entity.type
_entity.pdbx_description
1 polymer ?
#
loop_
_entity_poly.entity_id
_entity_poly.type
_entity_poly.pdbx_seq_one_letter_code
_entity_poly.pdbx_strand_id
1 'polypeptide(L)'
;PIIEKREDQKLITSGIYGMVRHPLYLSGLLILAGTNIYFGSKWAWVGTVAAMVIILVRIPLEEKKLIKRFSQEYISYRRHTKRILPWIF
;
A
#
# COMPACT_ATOMS: atom_id res chain seq x y z
N PRO A 1 -15.45 -8.82 -10.67
CA PRO A 1 -16.04 -7.77 -9.79
C PRO A 1 -15.54 -6.38 -10.19
N ILE A 2 -16.40 -5.62 -10.86
CA ILE A 2 -16.14 -4.20 -11.15
C ILE A 2 -16.35 -3.48 -9.81
N ILE A 3 -15.31 -2.89 -9.24
CA ILE A 3 -15.42 -2.18 -7.97
C ILE A 3 -16.25 -0.92 -8.23
N GLU A 4 -17.55 -0.98 -7.95
CA GLU A 4 -18.44 0.17 -8.02
C GLU A 4 -17.93 1.26 -7.08
N LYS A 5 -17.66 2.41 -7.67
CA LYS A 5 -17.05 3.56 -7.01
C LYS A 5 -18.13 4.27 -6.21
N ARG A 6 -18.49 3.75 -5.03
CA ARG A 6 -19.47 4.39 -4.13
C ARG A 6 -19.04 5.84 -3.88
N GLU A 7 -19.93 6.79 -4.14
CA GLU A 7 -19.61 8.22 -4.05
C GLU A 7 -19.24 8.63 -2.61
N ASP A 8 -19.85 7.98 -1.62
CA ASP A 8 -19.71 8.28 -0.18
C ASP A 8 -18.52 7.61 0.53
N GLN A 9 -17.48 7.19 -0.19
CA GLN A 9 -16.30 6.66 0.50
C GLN A 9 -15.62 7.76 1.31
N LYS A 10 -15.63 7.63 2.63
CA LYS A 10 -14.88 8.47 3.57
C LYS A 10 -13.44 7.99 3.68
N LEU A 11 -12.51 8.92 3.95
CA LEU A 11 -11.12 8.58 4.20
C LEU A 11 -11.00 7.93 5.58
N ILE A 12 -10.56 6.67 5.63
CA ILE A 12 -10.31 5.97 6.90
C ILE A 12 -8.86 6.21 7.28
N THR A 13 -8.65 6.86 8.41
CA THR A 13 -7.32 7.22 8.94
C THR A 13 -7.05 6.63 10.33
N SER A 14 -7.99 5.88 10.89
CA SER A 14 -7.91 5.27 12.22
C SER A 14 -7.28 3.87 12.20
N GLY A 15 -6.79 3.43 13.36
CA GLY A 15 -6.21 2.10 13.53
C GLY A 15 -4.90 1.93 12.74
N ILE A 16 -4.78 0.81 12.02
CA ILE A 16 -3.58 0.45 11.25
C ILE A 16 -3.28 1.49 10.16
N TYR A 17 -4.33 2.07 9.56
CA TYR A 17 -4.17 3.14 8.55
C TYR A 17 -3.57 4.42 9.16
N GLY A 18 -3.75 4.67 10.46
CA GLY A 18 -3.10 5.78 11.16
C GLY A 18 -1.59 5.58 11.36
N MET A 19 -1.09 4.35 11.25
CA MET A 19 0.34 4.04 11.38
C MET A 19 1.01 3.96 10.00
N VAL A 20 0.34 3.32 9.03
CA VAL A 20 0.85 3.05 7.68
C VAL A 20 -0.24 3.30 6.65
N ARG A 21 0.05 4.06 5.59
CA ARG A 21 -0.93 4.41 4.53
C ARG A 21 -1.37 3.23 3.69
N HIS A 22 -0.48 2.26 3.46
CA HIS A 22 -0.76 1.11 2.62
C HIS A 22 -0.44 -0.24 3.30
N PRO A 23 -1.19 -0.61 4.36
CA PRO A 23 -0.94 -1.86 5.08
C PRO A 23 -1.23 -3.10 4.22
N LEU A 24 -2.14 -3.00 3.25
CA LEU A 24 -2.46 -4.09 2.33
C LEU A 24 -1.29 -4.45 1.39
N TYR A 25 -0.54 -3.45 0.93
CA TYR A 25 0.65 -3.72 0.12
C TYR A 25 1.75 -4.40 0.95
N LEU A 26 1.91 -3.98 2.21
CA LEU A 26 2.83 -4.63 3.14
C LEU A 26 2.43 -6.09 3.41
N SER A 27 1.15 -6.36 3.68
CA SER A 27 0.68 -7.73 3.89
C SER A 27 0.88 -8.61 2.66
N GLY A 28 0.64 -8.08 1.46
CA GLY A 28 0.90 -8.80 0.21
C GLY A 28 2.37 -9.19 0.05
N LEU A 29 3.29 -8.27 0.35
CA LEU A 29 4.73 -8.55 0.33
C LEU A 29 5.13 -9.58 1.38
N LEU A 30 4.56 -9.51 2.59
CA LEU A 30 4.84 -10.47 3.66
C LEU A 30 4.35 -11.88 3.30
N ILE A 31 3.16 -11.99 2.69
CA ILE A 31 2.63 -13.28 2.22
C ILE A 31 3.54 -13.86 1.13
N LEU A 32 3.98 -13.06 0.17
CA LEU A 32 4.92 -13.50 -0.87
C LEU A 32 6.25 -13.96 -0.26
N ALA A 33 6.82 -13.17 0.64
CA ALA A 33 8.06 -13.51 1.32
C ALA A 33 7.93 -14.81 2.14
N GLY A 34 6.85 -14.96 2.93
CA GLY A 34 6.58 -16.17 3.70
C GLY A 34 6.38 -17.40 2.80
N THR A 35 5.71 -17.22 1.66
CA THR A 35 5.55 -18.29 0.65
C THR A 35 6.90 -18.72 0.09
N ASN A 36 7.78 -17.78 -0.27
CA ASN A 36 9.12 -18.11 -0.77
C ASN A 36 9.95 -18.87 0.27
N ILE A 37 9.86 -18.47 1.54
CA ILE A 37 10.55 -19.14 2.65
C ILE A 37 10.01 -20.57 2.82
N TYR A 38 8.69 -20.73 2.84
CA TYR A 38 8.03 -22.02 3.01
C TYR A 38 8.41 -23.03 1.92
N PHE A 39 8.46 -22.61 0.65
CA PHE A 39 8.84 -23.47 -0.47
C PHE A 39 10.36 -23.54 -0.73
N GLY A 40 11.17 -22.74 -0.04
CA GLY A 40 12.63 -22.71 -0.20
C GLY A 40 13.13 -22.25 -1.58
N SER A 41 12.26 -21.67 -2.43
CA SER A 41 12.60 -21.34 -3.80
C SER A 41 13.34 -20.00 -3.90
N LYS A 42 14.63 -20.06 -4.23
CA LYS A 42 15.46 -18.86 -4.48
C LYS A 42 14.97 -18.05 -5.68
N TRP A 43 14.40 -18.69 -6.69
CA TRP A 43 13.87 -18.03 -7.89
C TRP A 43 12.59 -17.24 -7.64
N ALA A 44 11.76 -17.68 -6.69
CA ALA A 44 10.53 -16.98 -6.34
C ALA A 44 10.76 -15.57 -5.75
N TRP A 45 11.96 -15.33 -5.20
CA TRP A 45 12.37 -14.00 -4.74
C TRP A 45 12.46 -12.98 -5.87
N VAL A 46 12.78 -13.38 -7.10
CA VAL A 46 12.77 -12.47 -8.26
C VAL A 46 11.36 -11.89 -8.47
N GLY A 47 10.34 -12.73 -8.37
CA GLY A 47 8.93 -12.30 -8.45
C GLY A 47 8.54 -11.37 -7.30
N THR A 48 9.07 -11.60 -6.10
CA THR A 48 8.81 -10.74 -4.93
C THR A 48 9.46 -9.37 -5.06
N VAL A 49 10.69 -9.30 -5.56
CA VAL A 49 11.35 -8.02 -5.87
C VAL A 49 10.60 -7.28 -6.96
N ALA A 50 10.17 -7.98 -8.03
CA ALA A 50 9.36 -7.38 -9.08
C ALA A 50 8.04 -6.81 -8.54
N ALA A 51 7.34 -7.55 -7.68
CA ALA A 51 6.12 -7.10 -7.02
C ALA A 51 6.37 -5.85 -6.15
N MET A 52 7.48 -5.81 -5.41
CA MET A 52 7.88 -4.65 -4.62
C MET A 52 8.11 -3.41 -5.49
N VAL A 53 8.81 -3.54 -6.62
CA VAL A 53 9.02 -2.44 -7.58
C VAL A 53 7.70 -1.94 -8.15
N ILE A 54 6.80 -2.85 -8.53
CA ILE A 54 5.47 -2.48 -9.06
C ILE A 54 4.68 -1.70 -8.01
N ILE A 55 4.70 -2.13 -6.74
CA ILE A 55 4.02 -1.44 -5.64
C ILE A 55 4.59 -0.03 -5.46
N LEU A 56 5.92 0.13 -5.48
CA LEU A 56 6.57 1.44 -5.36
C LEU A 56 6.20 2.41 -6.48
N VAL A 57 6.01 1.90 -7.70
CA VAL A 57 5.55 2.72 -8.85
C VAL A 57 4.05 3.00 -8.79
N ARG A 58 3.25 2.07 -8.26
CA ARG A 58 1.78 2.19 -8.16
C ARG A 58 1.32 3.15 -7.09
N ILE A 59 1.99 3.16 -5.93
CA ILE A 59 1.59 3.98 -4.78
C ILE A 59 1.47 5.47 -5.15
N PRO A 60 2.44 6.13 -5.81
CA PRO A 60 2.31 7.54 -6.18
C PRO A 60 1.10 7.82 -7.10
N LEU A 61 0.74 6.88 -7.98
CA LEU A 61 -0.42 7.01 -8.86
C LEU A 61 -1.73 6.91 -8.07
N GLU A 62 -1.76 6.05 -7.06
CA GLU A 62 -2.89 5.91 -6.15
C GLU A 62 -3.03 7.14 -5.23
N GLU A 63 -1.93 7.61 -4.64
CA GLU A 63 -1.91 8.84 -3.84
C GLU A 63 -2.42 10.04 -4.64
N LYS A 64 -2.04 10.19 -5.91
CA LYS A 64 -2.57 11.25 -6.78
C LYS A 64 -4.09 11.16 -6.95
N LYS A 65 -4.64 9.95 -7.09
CA LYS A 65 -6.09 9.73 -7.17
C LYS A 65 -6.78 10.05 -5.84
N LEU A 66 -6.16 9.70 -4.72
CA LEU A 66 -6.67 9.99 -3.38
C LEU A 66 -6.64 11.49 -3.08
N ILE A 67 -5.57 12.20 -3.46
CA ILE A 67 -5.50 13.68 -3.39
C ILE A 67 -6.61 14.30 -4.24
N LYS A 68 -6.84 13.82 -5.47
CA LYS A 68 -7.91 14.35 -6.32
C LYS A 68 -9.31 14.15 -5.73
N ARG A 69 -9.50 13.11 -4.91
CA ARG A 69 -10.79 12.74 -4.33
C ARG A 69 -11.05 13.40 -2.97
N PHE A 70 -10.04 13.43 -2.11
CA PHE A 70 -10.14 13.83 -0.70
C PHE A 70 -9.42 15.16 -0.40
N SER A 71 -8.73 15.73 -1.40
CA SER A 71 -8.06 17.03 -1.34
C SER A 71 -7.26 17.23 -0.04
N GLN A 72 -7.69 18.17 0.80
CA GLN A 72 -6.98 18.58 2.02
C GLN A 72 -6.98 17.53 3.12
N GLU A 73 -8.02 16.68 3.17
CA GLU A 73 -8.15 15.61 4.16
C GLU A 73 -7.02 14.58 3.99
N TYR A 74 -6.75 14.19 2.74
CA TYR A 74 -5.66 13.27 2.42
C TYR A 74 -4.27 13.89 2.57
N ILE A 75 -4.12 15.19 2.25
CA ILE A 75 -2.86 15.90 2.48
C ILE A 75 -2.52 15.93 3.97
N SER A 76 -3.51 16.20 4.82
CA SER A 76 -3.35 16.22 6.28
C SER A 76 -3.04 14.82 6.81
N TYR A 77 -3.75 13.80 6.35
CA TYR A 77 -3.46 12.40 6.68
C TYR A 77 -2.03 11.99 6.29
N ARG A 78 -1.58 12.34 5.08
CA ARG A 78 -0.24 12.02 4.57
C ARG A 78 0.88 12.65 5.42
N ARG A 79 0.65 13.79 6.07
CA ARG A 79 1.64 14.43 6.96
C ARG A 79 1.88 13.66 8.25
N HIS A 80 0.88 12.91 8.72
CA HIS A 80 0.92 12.21 10.01
C HIS A 80 1.18 10.70 9.87
N THR A 81 1.32 10.18 8.66
CA THR A 81 1.38 8.73 8.39
C THR A 81 2.52 8.34 7.44
N LYS A 82 3.16 7.21 7.73
CA LYS A 82 4.24 6.66 6.89
C LYS A 82 3.65 5.85 5.73
N ARG A 83 4.39 5.65 4.63
CA ARG A 83 3.82 5.10 3.39
C ARG A 83 3.72 3.57 3.45
N ILE A 84 4.81 2.89 3.82
CA ILE A 84 4.85 1.41 3.87
C ILE A 84 5.59 0.88 5.12
N LEU A 85 6.75 1.44 5.47
CA LEU A 85 7.57 0.97 6.61
C LEU A 85 8.21 2.16 7.32
N PRO A 86 8.45 2.09 8.65
CA PRO A 86 9.09 3.17 9.40
C PRO A 86 10.44 3.68 8.88
N TRP A 87 11.11 2.90 8.01
CA TRP A 87 12.41 3.17 7.40
C TRP A 87 12.41 3.22 5.86
N ILE A 88 11.27 2.96 5.21
CA ILE A 88 11.13 3.03 3.74
C ILE A 88 9.96 3.99 3.48
N PHE A 89 10.26 5.29 3.56
CA PHE A 89 9.40 6.48 3.33
C PHE A 89 8.00 6.49 4.01
#